data_AF-A0A074XHV2-F1
#
_entry.id   AF-A0A074XHV2-F1
#
_cell.length_a   1.000
_cell.length_b   1.000
_cell.length_c   1.000
_cell.angle_alpha   90.00
_cell.angle_beta   90.00
_cell.angle_gamma   90.00
#
_symmetry.space_group_name_H-M   'P 1'
#
loop_
_entity.id
_entity.type
_entity.pdbx_description
1 polymer ?
#
loop_
_entity_poly.entity_id
_entity_poly.type
_entity_poly.pdbx_seq_one_letter_code
_entity_poly.pdbx_strand_id
1 'polypeptide(L)'
;MPRTRDLGDNSLTKAQIKYVKAKLRNIMRQKAALDLENTNWFTTETARLAPEQYINVEMIKAKIMNNEYRTLNDIRDDFELLVGNVVWGFGSLCMEAINARAVRDEFYKQMLGCPAAPGGGADEDEDDDEE
;
A
#
# COMPACT_ATOMS: atom_id res chain seq x y z
N MET A 1 34.74 -2.34 8.18
CA MET A 1 33.34 -2.37 8.65
C MET A 1 32.59 -1.26 7.92
N PRO A 2 31.52 -1.53 7.16
CA PRO A 2 30.75 -0.46 6.55
C PRO A 2 29.96 0.24 7.65
N ARG A 3 30.15 1.56 7.74
CA ARG A 3 29.48 2.45 8.69
C ARG A 3 27.97 2.30 8.55
N THR A 4 27.28 2.04 9.66
CA THR A 4 25.85 2.29 9.81
C THR A 4 25.61 3.75 9.40
N ARG A 5 25.06 3.93 8.22
CA ARG A 5 24.74 5.24 7.68
C ARG A 5 23.52 5.70 8.46
N ASP A 6 23.74 6.62 9.38
CA ASP A 6 22.69 7.31 10.12
C ASP A 6 21.78 8.00 9.09
N LEU A 7 20.60 7.42 8.89
CA LEU A 7 19.59 7.85 7.92
C LEU A 7 18.44 8.41 8.74
N GLY A 8 18.39 9.75 8.83
CA GLY A 8 17.46 10.46 9.71
C GLY A 8 16.00 9.99 9.61
N ASP A 9 15.47 9.61 10.76
CA ASP A 9 14.15 9.92 11.38
C ASP A 9 12.91 10.18 10.50
N ASN A 10 12.84 9.61 9.29
CA ASN A 10 11.67 9.63 8.41
C ASN A 10 11.13 8.21 8.14
N SER A 11 11.43 7.25 9.01
CA SER A 11 10.83 5.92 8.95
C SER A 11 9.43 5.92 9.56
N LEU A 12 8.54 5.08 9.01
CA LEU A 12 7.23 4.82 9.61
C LEU A 12 7.41 4.37 11.05
N THR A 13 6.70 5.02 11.98
CA THR A 13 6.69 4.57 13.37
C THR A 13 5.97 3.24 13.50
N LYS A 14 6.25 2.47 14.55
CA LYS A 14 5.53 1.21 14.83
C LYS A 14 4.00 1.41 14.85
N ALA A 15 3.53 2.52 15.42
CA ALA A 15 2.11 2.88 15.45
C ALA A 15 1.55 3.14 14.04
N GLN A 16 2.29 3.83 13.19
CA GLN A 16 1.90 4.05 11.79
C GLN A 16 1.89 2.74 11.00
N ILE A 17 2.87 1.86 11.20
CA ILE A 17 2.92 0.53 10.58
C ILE A 17 1.71 -0.30 11.02
N LYS A 18 1.40 -0.38 12.33
CA LYS A 18 0.24 -1.09 12.86
C LYS A 18 -1.06 -0.53 12.28
N TYR A 19 -1.18 0.80 12.20
CA TYR A 19 -2.33 1.48 11.61
C TYR A 19 -2.51 1.12 10.12
N VAL A 20 -1.45 1.25 9.32
CA VAL A 20 -1.46 0.96 7.88
C VAL A 20 -1.83 -0.51 7.64
N LYS A 21 -1.23 -1.45 8.37
CA LYS A 21 -1.56 -2.89 8.27
C LYS A 21 -3.03 -3.15 8.57
N ALA A 22 -3.56 -2.58 9.65
CA ALA A 22 -4.96 -2.76 10.04
C ALA A 22 -5.94 -2.19 9.00
N LYS A 23 -5.65 -1.00 8.45
CA LYS A 23 -6.48 -0.36 7.42
C LYS A 23 -6.43 -1.10 6.09
N LEU A 24 -5.24 -1.56 5.68
CA LEU A 24 -5.10 -2.38 4.49
C LEU A 24 -5.92 -3.67 4.60
N ARG A 25 -5.89 -4.37 5.75
CA ARG A 25 -6.73 -5.57 5.97
C ARG A 25 -8.22 -5.25 5.78
N ASN A 26 -8.69 -4.09 6.26
CA ASN A 26 -10.08 -3.67 6.08
C ASN A 26 -10.41 -3.38 4.61
N ILE A 27 -9.54 -2.66 3.89
CA ILE A 27 -9.70 -2.41 2.44
C ILE A 27 -9.75 -3.73 1.67
N MET A 28 -8.90 -4.70 2.02
CA MET A 28 -8.88 -6.01 1.38
C MET A 28 -10.13 -6.84 1.69
N ARG A 29 -10.68 -6.76 2.92
CA ARG A 29 -11.96 -7.39 3.26
C ARG A 29 -13.13 -6.77 2.49
N GLN A 30 -13.14 -5.44 2.33
CA GLN A 30 -14.13 -4.74 1.51
C GLN A 30 -13.95 -5.08 0.02
N LYS A 31 -12.71 -5.22 -0.46
CA LYS A 31 -12.38 -5.68 -1.81
C LYS A 31 -12.92 -7.09 -2.08
N ALA A 32 -12.71 -8.04 -1.15
CA ALA A 32 -13.27 -9.38 -1.25
C ALA A 32 -14.81 -9.36 -1.30
N ALA A 33 -15.45 -8.47 -0.51
CA ALA A 33 -16.89 -8.26 -0.55
C ALA A 33 -17.41 -7.66 -1.87
N LEU A 34 -16.55 -7.02 -2.67
CA LEU A 34 -16.85 -6.49 -4.00
C LEU A 34 -16.57 -7.49 -5.13
N ASP A 35 -16.31 -8.77 -4.82
CA ASP A 35 -15.92 -9.81 -5.78
C ASP A 35 -14.69 -9.42 -6.63
N LEU A 36 -13.80 -8.62 -6.04
CA LEU A 36 -12.56 -8.22 -6.69
C LEU A 36 -11.46 -9.30 -6.58
N GLU A 37 -11.80 -10.48 -6.06
CA GLU A 37 -10.95 -11.70 -6.08
C GLU A 37 -10.95 -12.34 -7.48
N ASN A 38 -12.03 -12.17 -8.25
CA ASN A 38 -12.09 -12.58 -9.65
C ASN A 38 -11.35 -11.60 -10.58
N THR A 39 -10.84 -10.48 -10.05
CA THR A 39 -10.12 -9.48 -10.85
C THR A 39 -8.65 -9.85 -11.02
N ASN A 40 -8.39 -10.92 -11.77
CA ASN A 40 -7.06 -11.31 -12.29
C ASN A 40 -6.45 -10.24 -13.24
N TRP A 41 -7.10 -9.09 -13.44
CA TRP A 41 -6.77 -8.07 -14.43
C TRP A 41 -5.56 -7.21 -14.03
N PHE A 42 -5.09 -7.32 -12.79
CA PHE A 42 -3.98 -6.51 -12.27
C PHE A 42 -2.59 -7.10 -12.53
N THR A 43 -2.47 -8.34 -13.01
CA THR A 43 -1.20 -9.07 -12.86
C THR A 43 -0.48 -9.48 -14.14
N THR A 44 -1.18 -9.76 -15.23
CA THR A 44 -0.51 -10.36 -16.41
C THR A 44 -0.22 -9.34 -17.52
N GLU A 45 -1.22 -8.51 -17.89
CA GLU A 45 -1.06 -7.59 -19.01
C GLU A 45 -0.29 -6.31 -18.61
N THR A 46 -0.56 -5.75 -17.43
CA THR A 46 0.23 -4.65 -16.85
C THR A 46 1.68 -5.04 -16.59
N ALA A 47 1.94 -6.27 -16.15
CA ALA A 47 3.30 -6.79 -15.99
C ALA A 47 4.04 -6.91 -17.32
N ARG A 48 3.35 -7.29 -18.40
CA ARG A 48 3.91 -7.36 -19.75
C ARG A 48 4.24 -5.97 -20.30
N LEU A 49 3.39 -5.00 -19.99
CA LEU A 49 3.45 -3.64 -20.51
C LEU A 49 4.51 -2.78 -19.79
N ALA A 50 4.65 -2.93 -18.47
CA ALA A 50 5.61 -2.17 -17.67
C ALA A 50 6.41 -3.09 -16.71
N PRO A 51 7.24 -4.01 -17.23
CA PRO A 51 7.89 -5.05 -16.41
C PRO A 51 8.84 -4.50 -15.33
N GLU A 52 9.51 -3.37 -15.59
CA GLU A 52 10.43 -2.74 -14.64
C GLU A 52 9.72 -1.93 -13.54
N GLN A 53 8.46 -1.55 -13.77
CA GLN A 53 7.66 -0.71 -12.86
C GLN A 53 6.36 -1.41 -12.47
N TYR A 54 6.32 -2.73 -12.59
CA TYR A 54 5.14 -3.51 -12.30
C TYR A 54 4.87 -3.54 -10.79
N ILE A 55 3.65 -3.16 -10.43
CA ILE A 55 3.14 -3.20 -9.08
C ILE A 55 1.68 -3.64 -9.13
N ASN A 56 1.27 -4.44 -8.15
CA ASN A 56 -0.13 -4.81 -7.94
C ASN A 56 -0.49 -4.69 -6.45
N VAL A 57 -1.77 -4.81 -6.13
CA VAL A 57 -2.26 -4.65 -4.74
C VAL A 57 -1.65 -5.70 -3.78
N GLU A 58 -1.42 -6.94 -4.24
CA GLU A 58 -0.78 -7.98 -3.41
C GLU A 58 0.70 -7.67 -3.14
N MET A 59 1.42 -7.08 -4.10
CA MET A 59 2.79 -6.61 -3.90
C MET A 59 2.84 -5.45 -2.92
N ILE A 60 1.95 -4.46 -3.05
CA ILE A 60 1.84 -3.34 -2.09
C ILE A 60 1.53 -3.89 -0.69
N LYS A 61 0.64 -4.88 -0.59
CA LYS A 61 0.34 -5.58 0.66
C LYS A 61 1.56 -6.28 1.23
N ALA A 62 2.28 -7.06 0.43
CA ALA A 62 3.51 -7.73 0.88
C ALA A 62 4.54 -6.71 1.39
N LYS A 63 4.77 -5.64 0.64
CA LYS A 63 5.68 -4.54 1.03
C LYS A 63 5.25 -3.86 2.35
N ILE A 64 3.95 -3.65 2.57
CA ILE A 64 3.42 -3.13 3.84
C ILE A 64 3.64 -4.14 4.98
N MET A 65 3.34 -5.43 4.76
CA MET A 65 3.48 -6.48 5.76
C MET A 65 4.94 -6.70 6.18
N ASN A 66 5.86 -6.58 5.22
CA ASN A 66 7.30 -6.70 5.40
C ASN A 66 7.99 -5.41 5.88
N ASN A 67 7.23 -4.33 6.10
CA ASN A 67 7.74 -3.00 6.49
C ASN A 67 8.79 -2.44 5.50
N GLU A 68 8.57 -2.63 4.19
CA GLU A 68 9.51 -2.20 3.14
C GLU A 68 9.39 -0.70 2.79
N TYR A 69 8.34 -0.03 3.27
CA TYR A 69 8.13 1.41 3.05
C TYR A 69 8.75 2.24 4.16
N ARG A 70 9.41 3.34 3.78
CA ARG A 70 10.00 4.28 4.75
C ARG A 70 8.98 5.31 5.16
N THR A 71 8.15 5.80 4.24
CA THR A 71 7.14 6.83 4.52
C THR A 71 5.76 6.40 4.04
N LEU A 72 4.73 7.11 4.51
CA LEU A 72 3.37 6.93 3.99
C LEU A 72 3.26 7.38 2.53
N ASN A 73 4.12 8.32 2.11
CA ASN A 73 4.17 8.77 0.72
C ASN A 73 4.72 7.67 -0.19
N ASP A 74 5.68 6.86 0.27
CA ASP A 74 6.18 5.73 -0.53
C ASP A 74 5.05 4.73 -0.85
N ILE A 75 4.11 4.53 0.08
CA ILE A 75 2.92 3.69 -0.16
C ILE A 75 1.98 4.38 -1.15
N ARG A 76 1.79 5.70 -1.02
CA ARG A 76 0.95 6.48 -1.95
C ARG A 76 1.48 6.43 -3.37
N ASP A 77 2.80 6.55 -3.54
CA ASP A 77 3.48 6.51 -4.82
C ASP A 77 3.26 5.16 -5.52
N ASP A 78 3.33 4.05 -4.78
CA ASP A 78 3.03 2.72 -5.33
C ASP A 78 1.55 2.57 -5.75
N PHE A 79 0.61 3.17 -5.02
CA PHE A 79 -0.80 3.20 -5.44
C PHE A 79 -1.01 4.08 -6.68
N GLU A 80 -0.31 5.20 -6.82
CA GLU A 80 -0.35 5.99 -8.06
C GLU A 80 0.28 5.25 -9.22
N LEU A 81 1.39 4.54 -9.00
CA LEU A 81 2.03 3.70 -10.02
C LEU A 81 1.11 2.57 -10.48
N LEU A 82 0.40 1.93 -9.55
CA LEU A 82 -0.64 0.95 -9.85
C LEU A 82 -1.70 1.54 -10.78
N VAL A 83 -2.29 2.68 -10.40
CA VAL A 83 -3.33 3.35 -11.20
C VAL A 83 -2.78 3.76 -12.56
N GLY A 84 -1.58 4.33 -12.60
CA GLY A 84 -0.90 4.77 -13.82
C GLY A 84 -0.69 3.63 -14.81
N ASN A 85 -0.18 2.48 -14.34
CA ASN A 85 0.02 1.29 -15.16
C ASN A 85 -1.29 0.74 -15.73
N VAL A 86 -2.36 0.70 -14.92
CA VAL A 86 -3.68 0.23 -15.37
C VAL A 86 -4.28 1.18 -16.40
N VAL A 87 -4.22 2.49 -16.14
CA VAL A 87 -4.69 3.51 -17.08
C VAL A 87 -3.92 3.48 -18.39
N TRP A 88 -2.60 3.27 -18.33
CA TRP A 88 -1.76 3.20 -19.52
C TRP A 88 -2.03 1.93 -20.34
N GLY A 89 -2.21 0.78 -19.68
CA GLY A 89 -2.41 -0.50 -20.37
C GLY A 89 -3.83 -0.74 -20.90
N PHE A 90 -4.85 -0.30 -20.16
CA PHE A 90 -6.26 -0.60 -20.47
C PHE A 90 -7.09 0.64 -20.83
N GLY A 91 -6.54 1.84 -20.65
CA GLY A 91 -7.23 3.11 -20.89
C GLY A 91 -7.90 3.67 -19.64
N SER A 92 -8.17 4.97 -19.63
CA SER A 92 -8.60 5.72 -18.43
C SER A 92 -10.05 5.51 -17.99
N LEU A 93 -10.88 4.93 -18.86
CA LEU A 93 -12.32 4.70 -18.67
C LEU A 93 -12.68 3.22 -18.51
N CYS A 94 -11.70 2.32 -18.58
CA CYS A 94 -11.94 0.91 -18.35
C CYS A 94 -12.35 0.66 -16.88
N MET A 95 -13.09 -0.42 -16.65
CA MET A 95 -13.57 -0.77 -15.32
C MET A 95 -12.40 -0.98 -14.34
N GLU A 96 -11.28 -1.48 -14.85
CA GLU A 96 -10.04 -1.72 -14.12
C GLU A 96 -9.44 -0.41 -13.59
N ALA A 97 -9.37 0.62 -14.42
CA ALA A 97 -8.88 1.94 -14.03
C ALA A 97 -9.81 2.62 -13.01
N ILE A 98 -11.13 2.42 -13.14
CA ILE A 98 -12.13 2.92 -12.18
C ILE A 98 -11.94 2.23 -10.83
N ASN A 99 -11.82 0.91 -10.82
CA ASN A 99 -11.62 0.12 -9.61
C ASN A 99 -10.26 0.43 -8.94
N ALA A 100 -9.19 0.58 -9.72
CA ALA A 100 -7.87 0.94 -9.21
C ALA A 100 -7.89 2.30 -8.49
N ARG A 101 -8.57 3.30 -9.09
CA ARG A 101 -8.76 4.62 -8.45
C ARG A 101 -9.59 4.51 -7.17
N ALA A 102 -10.67 3.73 -7.18
CA ALA A 102 -11.50 3.54 -5.99
C ALA A 102 -10.70 2.94 -4.82
N VAL A 103 -9.84 1.96 -5.09
CA VAL A 103 -8.95 1.38 -4.07
C VAL A 103 -7.94 2.41 -3.55
N ARG A 104 -7.29 3.18 -4.45
CA ARG A 104 -6.37 4.26 -4.05
C ARG A 104 -7.08 5.30 -3.20
N ASP A 105 -8.24 5.77 -3.62
CA ASP A 105 -8.97 6.85 -2.96
C ASP A 105 -9.46 6.41 -1.57
N GLU A 106 -9.93 5.16 -1.44
CA GLU A 106 -10.29 4.59 -0.15
C GLU A 106 -9.06 4.44 0.75
N PHE A 107 -7.92 3.99 0.20
CA PHE A 107 -6.66 3.99 0.93
C PHE A 107 -6.31 5.41 1.43
N TYR A 108 -6.35 6.42 0.56
CA TYR A 108 -6.02 7.80 0.93
C TYR A 108 -6.94 8.34 2.02
N LYS A 109 -8.24 8.07 1.93
CA LYS A 109 -9.21 8.45 2.94
C LYS A 109 -8.89 7.81 4.30
N GLN A 110 -8.55 6.52 4.32
CA GLN A 110 -8.18 5.84 5.57
C GLN A 110 -6.83 6.36 6.10
N MET A 111 -5.92 6.77 5.23
CA MET A 111 -4.62 7.32 5.62
C MET A 111 -4.68 8.73 6.22
N LEU A 112 -5.78 9.48 6.05
CA LEU A 112 -5.98 10.77 6.73
C LEU A 112 -6.06 10.64 8.26
N GLY A 113 -6.47 9.47 8.77
CA GLY A 113 -6.53 9.19 10.20
C GLY A 113 -5.26 8.57 10.77
N CYS A 114 -4.20 8.43 9.97
CA CYS A 114 -2.95 7.83 10.43
C CYS A 114 -2.27 8.77 11.45
N PRO A 115 -1.88 8.27 12.64
CA PRO A 115 -1.26 9.12 13.64
C PRO A 115 0.01 9.79 13.07
N ALA A 116 0.14 11.10 13.30
CA ALA A 116 1.40 11.78 13.06
C ALA A 116 2.48 11.11 13.91
N ALA A 117 3.69 10.95 13.38
CA ALA A 117 4.80 10.37 14.13
C ALA A 117 4.94 11.12 15.47
N PRO A 118 4.70 10.49 16.62
CA PRO A 118 4.88 11.17 17.90
C PRO A 118 6.37 11.46 18.04
N GLY A 119 6.70 12.71 18.35
CA GLY A 119 8.02 13.00 18.89
C GLY A 119 8.16 12.23 20.19
N GLY A 120 9.01 11.19 20.18
CA GLY A 120 9.55 10.48 21.34
C GLY A 120 8.56 10.05 22.44
N GLY A 121 8.29 8.75 22.49
CA GLY A 121 7.92 8.07 23.74
C GLY A 121 6.45 7.70 23.85
N ALA A 122 6.16 6.42 23.69
CA ALA A 122 5.83 5.51 24.78
C ALA A 122 5.70 4.12 24.18
N ASP A 123 6.53 3.22 24.69
CA ASP A 123 6.51 1.80 24.42
C ASP A 123 5.32 1.24 25.21
N GLU A 124 4.19 1.01 24.55
CA GLU A 124 3.10 0.22 25.13
C GLU A 124 2.57 -0.76 24.08
N ASP A 125 2.87 -2.02 24.38
CA ASP A 125 2.12 -3.24 24.15
C ASP A 125 2.19 -3.91 22.77
N GLU A 126 2.98 -5.00 22.80
CA GLU A 126 2.82 -6.21 22.01
C GLU A 126 1.34 -6.58 21.89
N ASP A 127 0.85 -6.68 20.67
CA ASP A 127 -0.23 -7.60 20.36
C ASP A 127 0.08 -8.21 18.99
N ASP A 128 0.50 -9.46 19.11
CA ASP A 128 0.62 -10.48 18.08
C ASP A 128 -0.79 -10.82 17.57
N ASP A 129 -1.24 -10.14 16.53
CA ASP A 129 -2.43 -10.57 15.77
C ASP A 129 -1.98 -11.53 14.66
N GLU A 130 -1.72 -12.77 15.07
CA GLU A 130 -1.85 -13.97 14.25
C GLU A 130 -3.33 -14.12 13.81
N GLU A 131 -3.60 -13.84 12.54
CA GLU A 131 -4.60 -14.54 11.70
C GLU A 131 -4.21 -14.45 10.23
#